data_AF-F2Q0E0-F1
#
_entry.id   AF-F2Q0E0-F1
#
_cell.length_a   1.000
_cell.length_b   1.000
_cell.length_c   1.000
_cell.angle_alpha   90.00
_cell.angle_beta   90.00
_cell.angle_gamma   90.00
#
_symmetry.space_group_name_H-M   'P 1'
#
loop_
_entity.id
_entity.type
_entity.pdbx_description
1 polymer ?
#
loop_
_entity_poly.entity_id
_entity_poly.type
_entity_poly.pdbx_seq_one_letter_code
_entity_poly.pdbx_strand_id
1 'polypeptide(L)'
;MTLLRHTCIKLATNALLDHRSSLRATGTSLIFNLAAANHNKRLLDPPEAESLPEADQFELVASVVEAIRAEQESPETLHGLLLSLGLLLHHAPVGGEVVELCRALEVESIISEKTALDAFKKEKALLQEIGQELVGKGLSLN
;
A
#
# COMPACT_ATOMS: atom_id res chain seq x y z
N MET A 1 -18.41 8.64 14.08
CA MET A 1 -17.72 8.29 12.82
C MET A 1 -16.39 7.57 13.02
N THR A 2 -15.66 7.79 14.12
CA THR A 2 -14.37 7.11 14.43
C THR A 2 -14.49 5.59 14.59
N LEU A 3 -15.53 5.09 15.26
CA LEU A 3 -15.70 3.64 15.47
C LEU A 3 -15.88 2.87 14.16
N LEU A 4 -16.72 3.37 13.25
CA LEU A 4 -16.95 2.70 11.96
C LEU A 4 -15.67 2.62 11.14
N ARG A 5 -14.92 3.73 11.03
CA ARG A 5 -13.65 3.78 10.29
C ARG A 5 -12.66 2.77 10.86
N HIS A 6 -12.46 2.78 12.18
CA HIS A 6 -11.54 1.85 12.84
C HIS A 6 -11.94 0.38 12.61
N THR A 7 -13.23 0.06 12.73
CA THR A 7 -13.75 -1.27 12.42
C THR A 7 -13.51 -1.67 10.96
N CYS A 8 -13.72 -0.74 10.01
CA CYS A 8 -13.45 -1.01 8.60
C CYS A 8 -11.95 -1.27 8.35
N ILE A 9 -11.05 -0.52 8.97
CA ILE A 9 -9.60 -0.73 8.86
C ILE A 9 -9.24 -2.12 9.41
N LYS A 10 -9.69 -2.45 10.63
CA LYS A 10 -9.43 -3.78 11.23
C LYS A 10 -9.99 -4.92 10.39
N LEU A 11 -11.18 -4.75 9.82
CA LEU A 11 -11.76 -5.75 8.94
C LEU A 11 -10.95 -5.90 7.65
N ALA A 12 -10.50 -4.79 7.08
CA ALA A 12 -9.70 -4.77 5.86
C ALA A 12 -8.33 -5.44 6.07
N THR A 13 -7.62 -5.08 7.15
CA THR A 13 -6.29 -5.61 7.45
C THR A 13 -6.33 -7.07 7.86
N ASN A 14 -7.33 -7.50 8.64
CA ASN A 14 -7.54 -8.91 8.95
C ASN A 14 -7.89 -9.74 7.71
N ALA A 15 -8.73 -9.22 6.81
CA ALA A 15 -9.07 -9.92 5.57
C ALA A 15 -7.85 -10.02 4.63
N LEU A 16 -7.04 -8.96 4.57
CA LEU A 16 -5.83 -8.90 3.76
C LEU A 16 -4.80 -9.96 4.18
N LEU A 17 -4.66 -10.21 5.49
CA LEU A 17 -3.69 -11.15 6.05
C LEU A 17 -4.28 -12.57 6.29
N ASP A 18 -5.46 -12.86 5.73
CA ASP A 18 -6.10 -14.17 5.88
C ASP A 18 -5.47 -15.23 4.93
N HIS A 19 -5.45 -16.49 5.38
CA HIS A 19 -4.97 -17.62 4.59
C HIS A 19 -5.82 -17.89 3.33
N ARG A 20 -7.10 -17.48 3.31
CA ARG A 20 -8.00 -17.65 2.17
C ARG A 20 -7.81 -16.55 1.13
N SER A 21 -7.47 -16.94 -0.09
CA SER A 21 -7.24 -16.01 -1.21
C SER A 21 -8.43 -15.09 -1.52
N SER A 22 -9.67 -15.57 -1.39
CA SER A 22 -10.88 -14.76 -1.60
C SER A 22 -11.03 -13.63 -0.58
N LEU A 23 -10.63 -13.84 0.67
CA LEU A 23 -10.63 -12.79 1.67
C LEU A 23 -9.48 -11.81 1.46
N ARG A 24 -8.29 -12.28 1.05
CA ARG A 24 -7.19 -11.39 0.68
C ARG A 24 -7.55 -10.47 -0.48
N ALA A 25 -8.17 -11.00 -1.52
CA ALA A 25 -8.64 -10.20 -2.66
C ALA A 25 -9.68 -9.16 -2.22
N THR A 26 -10.61 -9.55 -1.34
CA THR A 26 -11.63 -8.64 -0.79
C THR A 26 -11.00 -7.54 0.08
N GLY A 27 -10.05 -7.91 0.95
CA GLY A 27 -9.29 -6.99 1.78
C GLY A 27 -8.47 -6.01 0.94
N THR A 28 -7.81 -6.51 -0.12
CA THR A 28 -7.06 -5.70 -1.08
C THR A 28 -7.96 -4.66 -1.75
N SER A 29 -9.14 -5.06 -2.21
CA SER A 29 -10.11 -4.14 -2.83
C SER A 29 -10.60 -3.06 -1.84
N LEU A 30 -10.88 -3.42 -0.60
CA LEU A 30 -11.31 -2.46 0.43
C LEU A 30 -10.18 -1.47 0.76
N ILE A 31 -8.95 -1.96 0.91
CA ILE A 31 -7.78 -1.12 1.20
C ILE A 31 -7.49 -0.18 0.03
N PHE A 32 -7.57 -0.66 -1.21
CA PHE A 32 -7.42 0.19 -2.39
C PHE A 32 -8.40 1.37 -2.36
N ASN A 33 -9.67 1.11 -2.04
CA ASN A 33 -10.68 2.18 -1.95
C ASN A 33 -10.39 3.17 -0.81
N LEU A 34 -9.92 2.70 0.35
CA LEU A 34 -9.50 3.57 1.46
C LEU A 34 -8.29 4.43 1.07
N ALA A 35 -7.30 3.84 0.42
CA ALA A 35 -6.10 4.51 -0.07
C ALA A 35 -6.45 5.57 -1.12
N ALA A 36 -7.31 5.23 -2.09
CA ALA A 36 -7.78 6.14 -3.13
C ALA A 36 -8.54 7.34 -2.52
N ALA A 37 -9.42 7.10 -1.56
CA ALA A 37 -10.15 8.17 -0.88
C ALA A 37 -9.23 9.12 -0.11
N ASN A 38 -8.17 8.60 0.51
CA ASN A 38 -7.16 9.42 1.18
C ASN A 38 -6.30 10.20 0.18
N HIS A 39 -5.81 9.52 -0.86
CA HIS A 39 -5.00 10.11 -1.92
C HIS A 39 -5.73 11.24 -2.64
N ASN A 40 -6.98 11.02 -3.05
CA ASN A 40 -7.77 12.03 -3.74
C ASN A 40 -7.98 13.30 -2.90
N LYS A 41 -8.05 13.16 -1.56
CA LYS A 41 -8.17 14.31 -0.69
C LYS A 41 -6.88 15.14 -0.65
N ARG A 42 -5.72 14.48 -0.60
CA ARG A 42 -4.41 15.15 -0.72
C ARG A 42 -4.26 15.88 -2.07
N LEU A 43 -4.81 15.33 -3.14
CA LEU A 43 -4.71 15.90 -4.49
C LEU A 43 -5.62 17.12 -4.69
N LEU A 44 -6.84 17.09 -4.13
CA LEU A 44 -7.88 18.10 -4.40
C LEU A 44 -7.84 19.30 -3.46
N ASP A 45 -7.35 19.15 -2.22
CA ASP A 45 -7.36 20.18 -1.19
C ASP A 45 -5.93 20.53 -0.67
N PRO A 46 -5.24 21.55 -1.21
CA PRO A 46 -3.94 21.98 -0.68
C PRO A 46 -4.05 22.92 0.55
N PRO A 47 -3.17 22.83 1.57
CA PRO A 47 -2.25 21.74 1.93
C PRO A 47 -2.67 20.98 3.21
N GLU A 48 -2.30 19.68 3.30
CA GLU A 48 -2.47 18.75 4.46
C GLU A 48 -3.85 18.10 4.67
N ALA A 49 -4.76 18.20 3.70
CA ALA A 49 -6.07 17.56 3.83
C ALA A 49 -5.96 16.03 3.68
N GLU A 50 -5.96 15.31 4.80
CA GLU A 50 -6.07 13.85 4.84
C GLU A 50 -7.48 13.41 5.27
N SER A 51 -7.93 12.25 4.78
CA SER A 51 -9.20 11.64 5.21
C SER A 51 -8.97 10.55 6.26
N LEU A 52 -7.77 9.98 6.27
CA LEU A 52 -7.31 9.00 7.24
C LEU A 52 -6.29 9.64 8.19
N PRO A 53 -6.46 9.49 9.52
CA PRO A 53 -5.39 9.81 10.47
C PRO A 53 -4.11 9.05 10.17
N GLU A 54 -2.95 9.63 10.51
CA GLU A 54 -1.64 9.03 10.26
C GLU A 54 -1.50 7.61 10.82
N ALA A 55 -1.96 7.36 12.06
CA ALA A 55 -1.94 6.03 12.67
C ALA A 55 -2.76 4.97 11.88
N ASP A 56 -3.87 5.39 11.27
CA ASP A 56 -4.70 4.52 10.45
C ASP A 56 -3.97 4.21 9.12
N GLN A 57 -3.27 5.18 8.55
CA GLN A 57 -2.44 4.98 7.36
C GLN A 57 -1.23 4.10 7.63
N PHE A 58 -0.58 4.27 8.79
CA PHE A 58 0.54 3.44 9.24
C PHE A 58 0.11 1.96 9.31
N GLU A 59 -1.03 1.67 9.92
CA GLU A 59 -1.57 0.30 9.99
C GLU A 59 -1.85 -0.28 8.60
N LEU A 60 -2.44 0.52 7.70
CA LEU A 60 -2.72 0.09 6.33
C LEU A 60 -1.43 -0.21 5.56
N VAL A 61 -0.43 0.68 5.64
CA VAL A 61 0.87 0.52 4.96
C VAL A 61 1.59 -0.73 5.46
N ALA A 62 1.69 -0.92 6.78
CA ALA A 62 2.29 -2.11 7.36
C ALA A 62 1.61 -3.40 6.86
N SER A 63 0.27 -3.41 6.83
CA SER A 63 -0.50 -4.57 6.39
C SER A 63 -0.34 -4.84 4.88
N VAL A 64 -0.34 -3.79 4.05
CA VAL A 64 -0.12 -3.91 2.60
C VAL A 64 1.28 -4.42 2.29
N VAL A 65 2.30 -3.88 2.96
CA VAL A 65 3.69 -4.31 2.76
C VAL A 65 3.87 -5.77 3.15
N GLU A 66 3.28 -6.21 4.27
CA GLU A 66 3.33 -7.60 4.68
C GLU A 66 2.58 -8.52 3.71
N ALA A 67 1.44 -8.08 3.18
CA ALA A 67 0.71 -8.83 2.16
C ALA A 67 1.50 -8.93 0.84
N ILE A 68 2.19 -7.87 0.41
CA ILE A 68 3.11 -7.91 -0.74
C ILE A 68 4.19 -8.95 -0.48
N ARG A 69 4.82 -8.92 0.71
CA ARG A 69 5.85 -9.89 1.11
C ARG A 69 5.33 -11.33 1.04
N ALA A 70 4.10 -11.58 1.47
CA ALA A 70 3.50 -12.91 1.48
C ALA A 70 2.99 -13.39 0.11
N GLU A 71 2.60 -12.49 -0.79
CA GLU A 71 2.00 -12.84 -2.09
C GLU A 71 3.03 -13.47 -3.05
N GLN A 72 2.68 -14.62 -3.60
CA GLN A 72 3.56 -15.45 -4.44
C GLN A 72 2.87 -16.00 -5.70
N GLU A 73 1.54 -15.93 -5.76
CA GLU A 73 0.76 -16.72 -6.71
C GLU A 73 -0.18 -15.84 -7.55
N SER A 74 -0.81 -14.83 -6.96
CA SER A 74 -1.91 -14.07 -7.55
C SER A 74 -1.43 -12.72 -8.10
N PRO A 75 -1.32 -12.56 -9.44
CA PRO A 75 -0.90 -11.29 -10.03
C PRO A 75 -1.94 -10.18 -9.80
N GLU A 76 -3.22 -10.55 -9.84
CA GLU A 76 -4.34 -9.66 -9.53
C GLU A 76 -4.25 -9.09 -8.11
N THR A 77 -3.96 -9.96 -7.12
CA THR A 77 -3.82 -9.52 -5.73
C THR A 77 -2.59 -8.62 -5.58
N LEU A 78 -1.46 -9.01 -6.16
CA LEU A 78 -0.25 -8.18 -6.14
C LEU A 78 -0.49 -6.82 -6.80
N HIS A 79 -1.19 -6.76 -7.93
CA HIS A 79 -1.54 -5.53 -8.62
C HIS A 79 -2.32 -4.58 -7.71
N GLY A 80 -3.38 -5.07 -7.07
CA GLY A 80 -4.19 -4.28 -6.15
C GLY A 80 -3.40 -3.80 -4.92
N LEU A 81 -2.48 -4.62 -4.41
CA LEU A 81 -1.59 -4.26 -3.31
C LEU A 81 -0.61 -3.15 -3.71
N LEU A 82 0.03 -3.27 -4.87
CA LEU A 82 0.97 -2.27 -5.38
C LEU A 82 0.28 -0.93 -5.65
N LEU A 83 -0.91 -0.93 -6.24
CA LEU A 83 -1.69 0.29 -6.42
C LEU A 83 -2.11 0.92 -5.09
N SER A 84 -2.51 0.10 -4.11
CA SER A 84 -2.86 0.58 -2.77
C SER A 84 -1.67 1.25 -2.10
N LEU A 85 -0.49 0.63 -2.15
CA LEU A 85 0.75 1.21 -1.64
C LEU A 85 1.10 2.51 -2.36
N GLY A 86 1.00 2.52 -3.70
CA GLY A 86 1.24 3.70 -4.52
C GLY A 86 0.38 4.88 -4.09
N LEU A 87 -0.92 4.67 -3.89
CA LEU A 87 -1.87 5.70 -3.44
C LEU A 87 -1.60 6.19 -2.01
N LEU A 88 -1.18 5.29 -1.11
CA LEU A 88 -0.82 5.65 0.26
C LEU A 88 0.44 6.53 0.32
N LEU A 89 1.38 6.35 -0.62
CA LEU A 89 2.65 7.07 -0.66
C LEU A 89 2.62 8.31 -1.56
N HIS A 90 1.88 8.28 -2.66
CA HIS A 90 1.84 9.39 -3.60
C HIS A 90 1.21 10.62 -2.94
N HIS A 91 1.94 11.73 -2.96
CA HIS A 91 1.63 12.98 -2.25
C HIS A 91 1.56 12.85 -0.72
N ALA A 92 2.09 11.77 -0.12
CA ALA A 92 2.26 11.71 1.33
C ALA A 92 3.29 12.75 1.80
N PRO A 93 3.17 13.30 3.02
CA PRO A 93 4.15 14.24 3.55
C PRO A 93 5.56 13.66 3.55
N VAL A 94 6.50 14.44 3.01
CA VAL A 94 7.93 14.09 3.04
C VAL A 94 8.40 14.02 4.50
N GLY A 95 9.05 12.92 4.86
CA GLY A 95 9.49 12.66 6.25
C GLY A 95 8.34 12.37 7.23
N GLY A 96 7.11 12.18 6.74
CA GLY A 96 5.98 11.71 7.57
C GLY A 96 6.13 10.23 7.97
N GLU A 97 5.39 9.79 8.98
CA GLU A 97 5.59 8.46 9.58
C GLU A 97 5.40 7.33 8.57
N VAL A 98 4.50 7.49 7.60
CA VAL A 98 4.25 6.51 6.54
C VAL A 98 5.47 6.33 5.63
N VAL A 99 6.16 7.41 5.28
CA VAL A 99 7.38 7.36 4.45
C VAL A 99 8.52 6.71 5.24
N GLU A 100 8.70 7.12 6.50
CA GLU A 100 9.72 6.53 7.37
C GLU A 100 9.47 5.04 7.62
N LEU A 101 8.20 4.63 7.75
CA LEU A 101 7.83 3.22 7.86
C LEU A 101 8.25 2.43 6.62
N CYS A 102 8.01 2.95 5.41
CA CYS A 102 8.43 2.27 4.19
C CYS A 102 9.94 2.10 4.08
N ARG A 103 10.72 3.09 4.55
CA ARG A 103 12.19 2.96 4.66
C ARG A 103 12.58 1.90 5.69
N ALA A 104 11.98 1.94 6.87
CA ALA A 104 12.26 1.00 7.96
C ALA A 104 11.91 -0.47 7.62
N LEU A 105 10.88 -0.68 6.80
CA LEU A 105 10.46 -2.02 6.34
C LEU A 105 11.24 -2.51 5.12
N GLU A 106 12.15 -1.70 4.56
CA GLU A 106 12.93 -2.02 3.36
C GLU A 106 12.02 -2.40 2.16
N VAL A 107 10.96 -1.61 1.95
CA VAL A 107 9.91 -1.90 0.95
C VAL A 107 10.47 -2.08 -0.46
N GLU A 108 11.52 -1.34 -0.83
CA GLU A 108 12.19 -1.48 -2.12
C GLU A 108 12.71 -2.91 -2.36
N SER A 109 13.32 -3.52 -1.33
CA SER A 109 13.84 -4.89 -1.41
C SER A 109 12.69 -5.88 -1.57
N ILE A 110 11.62 -5.72 -0.79
CA ILE A 110 10.44 -6.59 -0.83
C ILE A 110 9.82 -6.59 -2.24
N ILE A 111 9.66 -5.42 -2.84
CA ILE A 111 9.09 -5.29 -4.20
C ILE A 111 10.05 -5.87 -5.24
N SER A 112 11.35 -5.63 -5.08
CA SER A 112 12.39 -6.14 -5.99
C SER A 112 12.40 -7.66 -6.03
N GLU A 113 12.23 -8.34 -4.89
CA GLU A 113 12.13 -9.81 -4.84
C GLU A 113 10.97 -10.35 -5.68
N LYS A 114 9.86 -9.62 -5.80
CA LYS A 114 8.70 -10.03 -6.61
C LYS A 114 8.98 -10.02 -8.11
N THR A 115 9.93 -9.22 -8.58
CA THR A 115 10.29 -9.16 -10.00
C THR A 115 10.90 -10.47 -10.53
N ALA A 116 11.47 -11.28 -9.63
CA ALA A 116 12.07 -12.57 -9.97
C ALA A 116 11.05 -13.70 -10.12
N LEU A 117 9.80 -13.48 -9.68
CA LEU A 117 8.76 -14.51 -9.70
C LEU A 117 8.05 -14.56 -11.06
N ASP A 118 8.02 -15.76 -11.64
CA ASP A 118 7.40 -16.01 -12.94
C ASP A 118 5.90 -15.70 -12.96
N ALA A 119 5.21 -15.85 -11.83
CA ALA A 119 3.81 -15.50 -11.66
C ALA A 119 3.54 -14.01 -11.96
N PHE A 120 4.51 -13.13 -11.67
CA PHE A 120 4.33 -11.67 -11.72
C PHE A 120 4.93 -11.02 -12.97
N LYS A 121 5.23 -11.81 -14.02
CA LYS A 121 5.75 -11.29 -15.30
C LYS A 121 4.91 -10.17 -15.90
N LYS A 122 3.58 -10.19 -15.71
CA LYS A 122 2.65 -9.17 -16.21
C LYS A 122 2.69 -7.88 -15.39
N GLU A 123 3.10 -7.96 -14.13
CA GLU A 123 3.18 -6.82 -13.20
C GLU A 123 4.54 -6.12 -13.23
N LYS A 124 5.48 -6.52 -14.10
CA LYS A 124 6.85 -5.98 -14.15
C LYS A 124 6.89 -4.46 -14.24
N ALA A 125 6.02 -3.86 -15.06
CA ALA A 125 5.97 -2.41 -15.22
C ALA A 125 5.57 -1.72 -13.90
N LEU A 126 4.53 -2.23 -13.24
CA LEU A 126 4.05 -1.67 -11.98
C LEU A 126 5.03 -1.91 -10.83
N LEU A 127 5.66 -3.09 -10.78
CA LEU A 127 6.74 -3.39 -9.83
C LEU A 127 7.91 -2.42 -9.98
N GLN A 128 8.27 -2.07 -11.22
CA GLN A 128 9.31 -1.08 -11.49
C GLN A 128 8.88 0.33 -11.06
N GLU A 129 7.66 0.74 -11.41
CA GLU A 129 7.14 2.06 -11.06
C GLU A 129 7.03 2.27 -9.54
N ILE A 130 6.41 1.33 -8.82
CA ILE A 130 6.26 1.44 -7.37
C ILE A 130 7.59 1.18 -6.66
N GLY A 131 8.34 0.15 -7.05
CA GLY A 131 9.57 -0.24 -6.37
C GLY A 131 10.74 0.70 -6.62
N GLN A 132 11.06 0.99 -7.89
CA GLN A 132 12.25 1.76 -8.25
C GLN A 132 11.98 3.26 -8.28
N GLU A 133 10.87 3.69 -8.89
CA GLU A 133 10.60 5.12 -9.05
C GLU A 133 10.01 5.72 -7.78
N LEU A 134 8.87 5.21 -7.30
CA LEU A 134 8.18 5.80 -6.16
C LEU A 134 8.92 5.54 -4.84
N VAL A 135 9.22 4.27 -4.54
CA VAL A 135 9.89 3.89 -3.29
C VAL A 135 11.38 4.19 -3.37
N GLY A 136 12.08 3.65 -4.37
CA GLY A 136 13.54 3.77 -4.50
C GLY A 136 14.01 5.21 -4.67
N LYS A 137 13.56 5.93 -5.72
CA LYS A 137 13.97 7.32 -5.98
C LYS A 137 13.13 8.33 -5.18
N GLY A 138 11.81 8.18 -5.18
CA GLY A 138 10.90 9.15 -4.56
C GLY A 138 11.09 9.30 -3.06
N LEU A 139 11.41 8.20 -2.34
CA LEU A 139 11.70 8.26 -0.91
C LEU A 139 13.18 8.54 -0.59
N SER A 140 14.10 8.47 -1.55
CA SER A 140 15.53 8.76 -1.33
C SER A 140 15.96 10.17 -1.77
N LEU A 141 15.21 10.80 -2.68
CA LEU A 141 15.47 12.15 -3.19
C LEU A 141 15.03 13.27 -2.24
N ASN A 142 14.58 12.92 -1.02
CA ASN A 142 14.09 13.86 -0.02
C ASN A 142 14.70 13.62 1.36
#